data_AF-A0A974SMS5-F1
#
_entry.id   AF-A0A974SMS5-F1
#
_cell.length_a   1.000
_cell.length_b   1.000
_cell.length_c   1.000
_cell.angle_alpha   90.00
_cell.angle_beta   90.00
_cell.angle_gamma   90.00
#
_symmetry.space_group_name_H-M   'P 1'
#
loop_
_entity.id
_entity.type
_entity.pdbx_description
1 polymer ?
#
loop_
_entity_poly.entity_id
_entity_poly.type
_entity_poly.pdbx_seq_one_letter_code
_entity_poly.pdbx_strand_id
1 'polypeptide(L)'
;MLGRFLVAAAMFGGMVVSAQAQTLAVDIKARGFTKADVEKAIDVFRQNCQSLGGKGWSDISKVEAEVSEEYAPHRTAKGWKTTVFLKLRLSNDPKIIPAADRDAGVIAGQTLHYAIGGGTSPGYFATKRSSQLVCGLSVNDRGGDEFKAVPAFSFLER
;
A
#
# COMPACT_ATOMS: atom_id res chain seq x y z
N MET A 1 -29.83 -61.62 20.25
CA MET A 1 -29.15 -60.48 20.89
C MET A 1 -28.92 -59.41 19.83
N LEU A 2 -29.74 -58.36 19.83
CA LEU A 2 -29.61 -57.21 18.92
C LEU A 2 -28.60 -56.22 19.51
N GLY A 3 -27.47 -56.01 18.83
CA GLY A 3 -26.53 -54.92 19.12
C GLY A 3 -26.75 -53.76 18.15
N ARG A 4 -27.40 -52.69 18.60
CA ARG A 4 -27.55 -51.44 17.85
C ARG A 4 -26.28 -50.61 18.00
N PHE A 5 -25.57 -50.35 16.90
CA PHE A 5 -24.50 -49.35 16.84
C PHE A 5 -25.07 -48.00 16.36
N LEU A 6 -25.01 -46.99 17.21
CA LEU A 6 -25.27 -45.58 16.90
C LEU A 6 -23.96 -44.95 16.40
N VAL A 7 -23.91 -44.55 15.13
CA VAL A 7 -22.81 -43.74 14.59
C VAL A 7 -23.21 -42.27 14.72
N ALA A 8 -22.51 -41.54 15.60
CA ALA A 8 -22.68 -40.11 15.77
C ALA A 8 -22.00 -39.36 14.60
N ALA A 9 -22.80 -38.65 13.81
CA ALA A 9 -22.30 -37.74 12.78
C ALA A 9 -21.81 -36.45 13.44
N ALA A 10 -20.48 -36.24 13.48
CA ALA A 10 -19.89 -34.99 13.92
C ALA A 10 -20.10 -33.91 12.86
N MET A 11 -20.99 -32.95 13.14
CA MET A 11 -21.15 -31.75 12.31
C MET A 11 -19.95 -30.83 12.52
N PHE A 12 -19.04 -30.76 11.54
CA PHE A 12 -18.02 -29.74 11.47
C PHE A 12 -18.66 -28.39 11.11
N GLY A 13 -18.96 -27.58 12.14
CA GLY A 13 -19.34 -26.19 11.97
C GLY A 13 -18.14 -25.38 11.48
N GLY A 14 -18.10 -25.08 10.18
CA GLY A 14 -17.10 -24.19 9.59
C GLY A 14 -17.26 -22.78 10.15
N MET A 15 -16.28 -22.32 10.94
CA MET A 15 -16.17 -20.91 11.32
C MET A 15 -15.84 -20.10 10.06
N VAL A 16 -16.81 -19.31 9.60
CA VAL A 16 -16.59 -18.34 8.52
C VAL A 16 -15.77 -17.19 9.11
N VAL A 17 -14.48 -17.14 8.78
CA VAL A 17 -13.63 -15.97 9.08
C VAL A 17 -14.04 -14.87 8.12
N SER A 18 -14.86 -13.91 8.60
CA SER A 18 -15.14 -12.69 7.85
C SER A 18 -13.84 -11.92 7.67
N ALA A 19 -13.33 -11.88 6.44
CA ALA A 19 -12.27 -10.96 6.06
C ALA A 19 -12.79 -9.53 6.28
N GLN A 20 -12.27 -8.85 7.30
CA GLN A 20 -12.54 -7.43 7.51
C GLN A 20 -11.98 -6.68 6.28
N ALA A 21 -12.87 -6.20 5.42
CA ALA A 21 -12.48 -5.38 4.29
C ALA A 21 -11.79 -4.12 4.82
N GLN A 22 -10.52 -3.92 4.47
CA GLN A 22 -9.79 -2.71 4.81
C GLN A 22 -10.52 -1.50 4.21
N THR A 23 -10.96 -0.56 5.05
CA THR A 23 -11.63 0.65 4.56
C THR A 23 -10.61 1.59 3.92
N LEU A 24 -10.76 1.86 2.63
CA LEU A 24 -10.04 2.90 1.91
C LEU A 24 -10.69 4.26 2.18
N ALA A 25 -9.96 5.17 2.83
CA ALA A 25 -10.35 6.57 2.94
C ALA A 25 -9.70 7.38 1.81
N VAL A 26 -10.50 8.10 1.02
CA VAL A 26 -10.01 8.93 -0.10
C VAL A 26 -10.44 10.37 0.09
N ASP A 27 -9.48 11.28 0.02
CA ASP A 27 -9.67 12.74 -0.01
C ASP A 27 -9.16 13.27 -1.37
N ILE A 28 -10.03 13.93 -2.15
CA ILE A 28 -9.69 14.42 -3.50
C ILE A 28 -9.83 15.94 -3.52
N LYS A 29 -8.70 16.64 -3.57
CA LYS A 29 -8.61 18.10 -3.64
C LYS A 29 -8.30 18.61 -5.04
N ALA A 30 -7.66 17.80 -5.87
CA ALA A 30 -7.35 18.15 -7.26
C ALA A 30 -8.55 17.93 -8.20
N ARG A 31 -8.72 18.83 -9.16
CA ARG A 31 -9.81 18.73 -10.15
C ARG A 31 -9.58 17.59 -11.13
N GLY A 32 -10.66 17.00 -11.62
CA GLY A 32 -10.61 16.00 -12.69
C GLY A 32 -10.16 14.61 -12.24
N PHE A 33 -9.98 14.36 -10.94
CA PHE A 33 -9.71 13.02 -10.39
C PHE A 33 -10.96 12.43 -9.74
N THR A 34 -11.08 11.11 -9.83
CA THR A 34 -12.17 10.34 -9.24
C THR A 34 -11.62 9.32 -8.23
N LYS A 35 -12.50 8.77 -7.39
CA LYS A 35 -12.14 7.65 -6.51
C LYS A 35 -11.61 6.44 -7.30
N ALA A 36 -12.17 6.18 -8.48
CA ALA A 36 -11.73 5.09 -9.36
C ALA A 36 -10.30 5.30 -9.89
N ASP A 37 -9.89 6.55 -10.15
CA ASP A 37 -8.50 6.86 -10.53
C ASP A 37 -7.53 6.52 -9.38
N VAL A 38 -7.93 6.83 -8.14
CA VAL A 38 -7.14 6.53 -6.93
C VAL A 38 -7.07 5.02 -6.69
N GLU A 39 -8.18 4.31 -6.78
CA GLU A 39 -8.23 2.85 -6.65
C GLU A 39 -7.34 2.17 -7.71
N LYS A 40 -7.42 2.63 -8.97
CA LYS A 40 -6.53 2.17 -10.04
C LYS A 40 -5.06 2.47 -9.75
N ALA A 41 -4.74 3.66 -9.22
CA ALA A 41 -3.37 4.01 -8.84
C ALA A 41 -2.86 3.11 -7.70
N ILE A 42 -3.69 2.79 -6.71
CA ILE A 42 -3.35 1.87 -5.63
C ILE A 42 -3.09 0.46 -6.19
N ASP A 43 -3.90 -0.02 -7.13
CA ASP A 43 -3.69 -1.35 -7.73
C ASP A 43 -2.39 -1.42 -8.54
N VAL A 44 -2.10 -0.41 -9.36
CA VAL A 44 -0.83 -0.31 -10.08
C VAL A 44 0.35 -0.20 -9.10
N PHE A 45 0.21 0.59 -8.03
CA PHE A 45 1.21 0.71 -6.99
C PHE A 45 1.50 -0.63 -6.32
N ARG A 46 0.47 -1.38 -5.94
CA ARG A 46 0.60 -2.71 -5.35
C ARG A 46 1.40 -3.63 -6.26
N GLN A 47 1.05 -3.71 -7.53
CA GLN A 47 1.77 -4.56 -8.50
C GLN A 47 3.24 -4.18 -8.67
N ASN A 48 3.63 -2.93 -8.39
CA ASN A 48 4.99 -2.43 -8.56
C ASN A 48 5.78 -2.30 -7.25
N CYS A 49 5.16 -2.47 -6.09
CA CYS A 49 5.81 -2.48 -4.78
C CYS A 49 5.97 -3.92 -4.29
N GLN A 50 7.21 -4.41 -4.18
CA GLN A 50 7.55 -5.83 -4.05
C GLN A 50 6.75 -6.58 -2.97
N SER A 51 6.71 -6.06 -1.73
CA SER A 51 6.03 -6.76 -0.63
C SER A 51 4.51 -6.56 -0.64
N LEU A 52 4.04 -5.43 -1.20
CA LEU A 52 2.63 -5.02 -1.16
C LEU A 52 1.80 -5.55 -2.34
N GLY A 53 2.45 -6.00 -3.42
CA GLY A 53 1.80 -6.68 -4.54
C GLY A 53 1.46 -8.14 -4.27
N GLY A 54 2.05 -8.72 -3.23
CA GLY A 54 1.81 -10.10 -2.80
C GLY A 54 1.05 -10.18 -1.47
N LYS A 55 1.49 -11.11 -0.62
CA LYS A 55 0.84 -11.38 0.67
C LYS A 55 0.99 -10.24 1.68
N GLY A 56 1.96 -9.33 1.53
CA GLY A 56 2.20 -8.26 2.51
C GLY A 56 1.06 -7.24 2.62
N TRP A 57 0.15 -7.17 1.65
CA TRP A 57 -1.03 -6.31 1.75
C TRP A 57 -1.95 -6.66 2.93
N SER A 58 -1.98 -7.93 3.37
CA SER A 58 -2.79 -8.34 4.52
C SER A 58 -2.32 -7.74 5.84
N ASP A 59 -1.08 -7.26 5.91
CA ASP A 59 -0.55 -6.59 7.10
C ASP A 59 -0.93 -5.11 7.18
N ILE A 60 -1.55 -4.55 6.14
CA ILE A 60 -2.01 -3.16 6.15
C ILE A 60 -3.33 -3.09 6.94
N SER A 61 -3.40 -2.24 7.96
CA SER A 61 -4.61 -2.07 8.78
C SER A 61 -5.48 -0.89 8.33
N LYS A 62 -4.89 0.07 7.59
CA LYS A 62 -5.61 1.26 7.09
C LYS A 62 -4.96 1.77 5.81
N VAL A 63 -5.78 2.18 4.85
CA VAL A 63 -5.36 2.80 3.59
C VAL A 63 -5.98 4.18 3.50
N GLU A 64 -5.16 5.20 3.35
CA GLU A 64 -5.59 6.59 3.15
C GLU A 64 -4.91 7.15 1.91
N ALA A 65 -5.68 7.81 1.06
CA ALA A 65 -5.17 8.45 -0.14
C ALA A 65 -5.66 9.89 -0.20
N GLU A 66 -4.75 10.81 -0.49
CA GLU A 66 -5.04 12.21 -0.73
C GLU A 66 -4.57 12.60 -2.13
N VAL A 67 -5.43 13.23 -2.94
CA VAL A 67 -5.06 13.74 -4.26
C VAL A 67 -5.00 15.26 -4.22
N SER A 68 -3.83 15.84 -4.48
CA SER A 68 -3.64 17.30 -4.49
C SER A 68 -2.72 17.74 -5.62
N GLU A 69 -2.78 19.03 -5.95
CA GLU A 69 -1.80 19.67 -6.82
C GLU A 69 -0.37 19.49 -6.27
N GLU A 70 0.60 19.38 -7.17
CA GLU A 70 2.01 19.15 -6.82
C GLU A 70 2.84 20.43 -6.94
N TYR A 71 3.66 20.69 -5.92
CA TYR A 71 4.50 21.88 -5.83
C TYR A 71 5.95 21.59 -5.43
N ALA A 72 6.27 20.36 -5.02
CA ALA A 72 7.62 19.99 -4.62
C ALA A 72 8.55 19.92 -5.84
N PRO A 73 9.68 20.66 -5.86
CA PRO A 73 10.54 20.78 -7.05
C PRO A 73 11.00 19.45 -7.65
N HIS A 74 11.32 18.46 -6.82
CA HIS A 74 11.81 17.16 -7.29
C HIS A 74 10.72 16.29 -7.94
N ARG A 75 9.43 16.54 -7.64
CA ARG A 75 8.27 15.89 -8.27
C ARG A 75 7.82 16.66 -9.51
N THR A 76 7.76 17.99 -9.44
CA THR A 76 7.44 18.82 -10.62
C THR A 76 8.50 18.70 -11.71
N ALA A 77 9.78 18.52 -11.36
CA ALA A 77 10.85 18.21 -12.32
C ALA A 77 10.63 16.88 -13.07
N LYS A 78 9.77 15.99 -12.56
CA LYS A 78 9.32 14.75 -13.24
C LYS A 78 8.05 14.97 -14.07
N GLY A 79 7.63 16.21 -14.24
CA GLY A 79 6.41 16.59 -14.95
C GLY A 79 5.14 16.37 -14.14
N TRP A 80 5.22 16.13 -12.83
CA TRP A 80 4.05 15.88 -12.01
C TRP A 80 3.30 17.19 -11.74
N LYS A 81 2.02 17.23 -12.10
CA LYS A 81 1.10 18.35 -11.77
C LYS A 81 0.18 18.02 -10.60
N THR A 82 -0.05 16.74 -10.34
CA THR A 82 -0.89 16.23 -9.27
C THR A 82 -0.22 15.01 -8.67
N THR A 83 -0.40 14.84 -7.36
CA THR A 83 0.15 13.72 -6.62
C THR A 83 -0.96 13.02 -5.84
N VAL A 84 -0.94 11.69 -5.89
CA VAL A 84 -1.69 10.82 -4.99
C VAL A 84 -0.76 10.48 -3.81
N PHE A 85 -0.98 11.10 -2.67
CA PHE A 85 -0.30 10.78 -1.42
C PHE A 85 -0.95 9.57 -0.78
N LEU A 86 -0.29 8.42 -0.87
CA LEU A 86 -0.75 7.16 -0.29
C LEU A 86 -0.11 6.95 1.09
N LYS A 87 -0.95 6.80 2.10
CA LYS A 87 -0.56 6.47 3.48
C LYS A 87 -1.10 5.09 3.82
N LEU A 88 -0.21 4.17 4.16
CA LEU A 88 -0.55 2.80 4.53
C LEU A 88 -0.16 2.55 5.98
N ARG A 89 -1.12 2.32 6.86
CA ARG A 89 -0.84 1.97 8.26
C ARG A 89 -0.53 0.48 8.33
N LEU A 90 0.70 0.13 8.72
CA LEU A 90 1.07 -1.27 8.95
C LEU A 90 0.50 -1.75 10.29
N SER A 91 0.04 -2.99 10.37
CA SER A 91 -0.37 -3.62 11.63
C SER A 91 0.71 -3.47 12.72
N ASN A 92 0.28 -3.42 13.98
CA ASN A 92 1.22 -3.47 15.11
C ASN A 92 1.87 -4.86 15.27
N ASP A 93 1.30 -5.88 14.61
CA ASP A 93 1.78 -7.27 14.60
C ASP A 93 1.68 -7.82 13.17
N PRO A 94 2.54 -7.36 12.24
CA PRO A 94 2.54 -7.81 10.84
C PRO A 94 3.04 -9.27 10.76
N LYS A 95 2.44 -10.06 9.86
CA LYS A 95 2.74 -11.50 9.71
C LYS A 95 3.65 -11.80 8.53
N ILE A 96 3.73 -10.92 7.55
CA ILE A 96 4.48 -11.08 6.31
C ILE A 96 5.60 -10.03 6.21
N ILE A 97 5.28 -8.77 6.46
CA ILE A 97 6.24 -7.67 6.50
C ILE A 97 7.02 -7.73 7.83
N PRO A 98 8.36 -7.64 7.82
CA PRO A 98 9.14 -7.64 9.06
C PRO A 98 8.71 -6.53 10.02
N ALA A 99 8.54 -6.88 11.30
CA ALA A 99 8.20 -5.91 12.34
C ALA A 99 9.33 -4.91 12.62
N ALA A 100 10.57 -5.28 12.33
CA ALA A 100 11.74 -4.43 12.43
C ALA A 100 12.81 -4.86 11.41
N ASP A 101 13.70 -3.95 11.08
CA ASP A 101 14.84 -4.15 10.19
C ASP A 101 16.03 -3.33 10.69
N ARG A 102 17.25 -3.76 10.37
CA ARG A 102 18.47 -3.08 10.82
C ARG A 102 18.59 -1.66 10.26
N ASP A 103 18.19 -1.46 9.01
CA ASP A 103 18.42 -0.21 8.27
C ASP A 103 17.17 0.71 8.38
N ALA A 104 15.97 0.13 8.51
CA ALA A 104 14.72 0.88 8.67
C ALA A 104 14.21 1.03 10.12
N GLY A 105 14.80 0.33 11.10
CA GLY A 105 14.37 0.35 12.50
C GLY A 105 13.06 -0.41 12.74
N VAL A 106 12.25 0.04 13.71
CA VAL A 106 10.93 -0.57 14.00
C VAL A 106 9.91 -0.12 12.95
N ILE A 107 9.30 -1.08 12.26
CA ILE A 107 8.39 -0.87 11.13
C ILE A 107 6.95 -1.20 11.52
N ALA A 108 6.75 -2.22 12.36
CA ALA A 108 5.44 -2.54 12.92
C ALA A 108 4.83 -1.30 13.57
N GLY A 109 3.56 -1.05 13.32
CA GLY A 109 2.92 0.11 13.89
C GLY A 109 3.31 1.46 13.24
N GLN A 110 4.05 1.48 12.12
CA GLN A 110 4.31 2.71 11.38
C GLN A 110 3.25 2.99 10.31
N THR A 111 3.17 4.26 9.91
CA THR A 111 2.53 4.67 8.65
C THR A 111 3.60 4.77 7.58
N LEU A 112 3.43 4.01 6.50
CA LEU A 112 4.21 4.08 5.27
C LEU A 112 3.66 5.21 4.41
N HIS A 113 4.54 5.98 3.80
CA HIS A 113 4.22 7.15 2.99
C HIS A 113 4.80 7.02 1.59
N TYR A 114 3.94 7.24 0.60
CA TYR A 114 4.30 7.26 -0.80
C TYR A 114 3.67 8.47 -1.50
N ALA A 115 4.42 9.09 -2.41
CA ALA A 115 3.89 10.07 -3.34
C ALA A 115 3.87 9.44 -4.73
N ILE A 116 2.69 9.29 -5.32
CA ILE A 116 2.49 8.67 -6.64
C ILE A 116 2.08 9.77 -7.62
N GLY A 117 2.67 9.78 -8.81
CA GLY A 117 2.33 10.78 -9.82
C GLY A 117 2.55 10.30 -11.24
N GLY A 118 1.77 10.92 -12.13
CA GLY A 118 1.95 10.88 -13.58
C GLY A 118 2.77 12.08 -14.06
N GLY A 119 3.06 12.14 -15.36
CA GLY A 119 3.86 13.20 -15.97
C GLY A 119 4.90 12.61 -16.91
N THR A 120 5.95 13.40 -17.23
CA THR A 120 7.03 12.97 -18.13
C THR A 120 7.83 11.79 -17.57
N SER A 121 7.92 11.67 -16.24
CA SER A 121 8.53 10.54 -15.54
C SER A 121 7.56 9.97 -14.50
N PRO A 122 6.60 9.13 -14.92
CA PRO A 122 5.59 8.55 -14.03
C PRO A 122 6.23 7.55 -13.05
N GLY A 123 5.76 7.54 -11.81
CA GLY A 123 6.35 6.70 -10.77
C GLY A 123 5.82 6.96 -9.37
N TYR A 124 6.54 6.47 -8.38
CA TYR A 124 6.31 6.82 -6.98
C TYR A 124 7.60 7.13 -6.25
N PHE A 125 7.51 7.98 -5.22
CA PHE A 125 8.53 8.17 -4.22
C PHE A 125 8.14 7.48 -2.92
N ALA A 126 9.09 6.82 -2.27
CA ALA A 126 8.97 6.33 -0.91
C ALA A 126 9.70 7.27 0.06
N THR A 127 8.97 7.92 0.95
CA THR A 127 9.47 9.10 1.70
C THR A 127 9.92 8.81 3.14
N LYS A 128 9.89 7.53 3.55
CA LYS A 128 10.44 7.05 4.82
C LYS A 128 11.26 5.79 4.57
N ARG A 129 12.26 5.52 5.42
CA ARG A 129 13.07 4.29 5.37
C ARG A 129 12.20 3.03 5.41
N SER A 130 11.16 3.01 6.24
CA SER A 130 10.18 1.92 6.28
C SER A 130 9.40 1.77 4.97
N SER A 131 8.98 2.87 4.34
CA SER A 131 8.35 2.84 3.01
C SER A 131 9.29 2.26 1.95
N GLN A 132 10.56 2.67 1.98
CA GLN A 132 11.59 2.25 1.04
C GLN A 132 11.83 0.75 1.15
N LEU A 133 12.10 0.27 2.37
CA LEU A 133 12.31 -1.14 2.66
C LEU A 133 11.10 -1.99 2.23
N VAL A 134 9.88 -1.61 2.61
CA VAL A 134 8.67 -2.39 2.30
C VAL A 134 8.49 -2.57 0.79
N CYS A 135 8.86 -1.58 -0.03
CA CYS A 135 8.81 -1.71 -1.48
C CYS A 135 10.09 -2.27 -2.13
N GLY A 136 11.08 -2.71 -1.34
CA GLY A 136 12.33 -3.26 -1.84
C GLY A 136 13.23 -2.21 -2.50
N LEU A 137 13.11 -0.94 -2.10
CA LEU A 137 14.00 0.13 -2.52
C LEU A 137 15.21 0.20 -1.58
N SER A 138 16.31 0.76 -2.08
CA SER A 138 17.46 1.09 -1.25
C SER A 138 17.03 1.96 -0.08
N VAL A 139 17.42 1.62 1.14
CA VAL A 139 17.12 2.47 2.30
C VAL A 139 18.09 3.63 2.31
N ASN A 140 17.57 4.86 2.30
CA ASN A 140 18.38 6.07 2.31
C ASN A 140 18.64 6.56 3.75
N ASP A 141 19.85 6.35 4.23
CA ASP A 141 20.25 6.73 5.59
C ASP A 141 20.29 8.24 5.84
N ARG A 142 20.31 9.05 4.78
CA ARG A 142 20.27 10.51 4.88
C ARG A 142 18.85 11.07 4.91
N GLY A 143 17.83 10.21 4.90
CA GLY A 143 16.43 10.61 4.94
C GLY A 143 15.90 11.16 3.61
N GLY A 144 16.60 10.89 2.50
CA GLY A 144 16.12 11.23 1.16
C GLY A 144 14.99 10.31 0.70
N ASP A 145 14.17 10.81 -0.22
CA ASP A 145 13.15 10.02 -0.90
C ASP A 145 13.79 9.13 -1.98
N GLU A 146 13.27 7.93 -2.17
CA GLU A 146 13.70 7.04 -3.24
C GLU A 146 12.62 6.91 -4.30
N PHE A 147 13.02 7.05 -5.56
CA PHE A 147 12.12 7.05 -6.71
C PHE A 147 12.11 5.70 -7.42
N LYS A 148 10.92 5.19 -7.71
CA LYS A 148 10.72 4.10 -8.65
C LYS A 148 9.89 4.56 -9.83
N ALA A 149 10.45 4.41 -11.03
CA ALA A 149 9.71 4.64 -12.27
C ALA A 149 8.65 3.55 -12.46
N VAL A 150 7.42 3.97 -12.78
CA VAL A 150 6.29 3.07 -13.05
C VAL A 150 5.47 3.67 -14.19
N PRO A 151 5.78 3.32 -15.46
CA PRO A 151 5.11 3.84 -16.65
C PRO A 151 3.59 3.73 -16.64
N ALA A 152 3.06 2.71 -15.95
CA ALA A 152 1.63 2.49 -15.81
C ALA A 152 0.88 3.60 -15.05
N PHE A 153 1.57 4.55 -14.41
CA PHE A 153 0.94 5.76 -13.82
C PHE A 153 0.72 6.91 -14.79
N SER A 154 1.05 6.75 -16.08
CA SER A 154 0.84 7.82 -17.09
C SER A 154 -0.61 8.31 -17.17
N PHE A 155 -1.61 7.50 -16.80
CA PHE A 155 -3.03 7.93 -16.76
C PHE A 155 -3.34 9.03 -15.71
N LEU A 156 -2.39 9.30 -14.81
CA LEU A 156 -2.46 10.41 -13.85
C LEU A 156 -1.91 11.73 -14.44
N GLU A 157 -1.35 11.72 -15.65
CA GLU A 157 -0.91 12.93 -16.35
C GLU A 157 -2.13 13.73 -16.82
N ARG A 158 -2.43 14.83 -16.13
CA ARG A 158 -3.53 15.76 -16.43
C ARG A 158 -3.01 17.18 -16.20
#